data_AF-A0A1X1K5M1-F1
#
_entry.id   AF-A0A1X1K5M1-F1
#
_cell.length_a   1.000
_cell.length_b   1.000
_cell.length_c   1.000
_cell.angle_alpha   90.00
_cell.angle_beta   90.00
_cell.angle_gamma   90.00
#
_symmetry.space_group_name_H-M   'P 1'
#
loop_
_entity.id
_entity.type
_entity.pdbx_description
1 polymer ?
#
loop_
_entity_poly.entity_id
_entity_poly.type
_entity_poly.pdbx_seq_one_letter_code
_entity_poly.pdbx_strand_id
1 'polypeptide(L)' 'MALYRDIKTGAVISSDSLIGGDWVLVDTANSAATDMTVAELKSTLEDMGVDYERGLKKSELVTLYEASREL' A
#
# COMPACT_ATOMS: atom_id res chain seq x y z
N MET A 1 18.74 8.32 -1.15
CA MET A 1 18.26 6.99 -0.68
C MET A 1 16.83 6.76 -1.12
N ALA A 2 16.62 5.80 -2.02
CA ALA A 2 15.32 5.37 -2.52
C ALA A 2 14.96 4.01 -1.92
N LEU A 3 13.67 3.77 -1.71
CA LEU A 3 13.14 2.48 -1.31
C LEU A 3 12.71 1.71 -2.54
N TYR A 4 12.98 0.41 -2.54
CA TYR A 4 12.60 -0.49 -3.62
C TYR A 4 11.90 -1.70 -3.05
N ARG A 5 10.89 -2.18 -3.75
CA ARG A 5 10.12 -3.36 -3.39
C ARG A 5 10.25 -4.42 -4.46
N ASP A 6 10.55 -5.64 -4.05
CA ASP A 6 10.54 -6.78 -4.93
C ASP A 6 9.09 -7.18 -5.28
N ILE A 7 8.78 -7.34 -6.57
CA ILE A 7 7.42 -7.64 -7.04
C ILE A 7 6.96 -9.07 -6.71
N LYS A 8 7.88 -9.99 -6.43
CA LYS A 8 7.57 -11.42 -6.20
C LYS A 8 7.34 -11.73 -4.73
N THR A 9 8.14 -11.11 -3.86
CA THR A 9 8.21 -11.39 -2.43
C THR A 9 7.68 -10.24 -1.58
N GLY A 10 7.56 -9.03 -2.15
CA GLY A 10 7.17 -7.82 -1.43
C GLY A 10 8.26 -7.28 -0.50
N ALA A 11 9.47 -7.84 -0.52
CA ALA A 11 10.58 -7.39 0.31
C ALA A 11 10.98 -5.96 -0.04
N VAL A 12 11.22 -5.12 0.97
CA VAL A 12 11.60 -3.71 0.79
C VAL A 12 13.06 -3.50 1.19
N ILE A 13 13.83 -2.88 0.31
CA ILE A 13 15.23 -2.51 0.55
C ILE A 13 15.45 -1.01 0.31
N SER A 14 16.39 -0.43 1.04
CA SER A 14 16.88 0.92 0.81
C SER A 14 18.18 0.89 0.02
N SER A 15 18.24 1.64 -1.08
CA SER A 15 19.43 1.76 -1.90
C SER A 15 19.66 3.22 -2.29
N ASP A 16 20.92 3.64 -2.34
CA ASP A 16 21.29 4.95 -2.89
C ASP A 16 21.54 4.90 -4.40
N SER A 17 21.57 3.70 -4.98
CA SER A 17 21.75 3.47 -6.42
C SER A 17 20.45 2.98 -7.08
N LEU A 18 20.30 3.29 -8.37
CA LEU A 18 19.22 2.75 -9.19
C LEU A 18 19.40 1.25 -9.35
N ILE A 19 18.46 0.46 -8.84
CA ILE A 19 18.47 -0.99 -9.00
C ILE A 19 17.50 -1.42 -10.09
N GLY A 20 17.91 -2.41 -10.88
CA GLY A 20 17.10 -3.02 -11.93
C GLY A 20 16.69 -4.46 -11.60
N GLY A 21 15.75 -5.01 -12.37
CA GLY A 21 15.22 -6.36 -12.19
C GLY A 21 13.76 -6.34 -11.71
N ASP A 22 13.40 -7.27 -10.84
CA ASP A 22 12.08 -7.41 -10.22
C ASP A 22 11.78 -6.32 -9.15
N TRP A 23 12.55 -5.24 -9.12
CA TRP A 23 12.47 -4.18 -8.11
C TRP A 23 11.72 -2.97 -8.63
N VAL A 24 10.66 -2.57 -7.94
CA VAL A 24 9.90 -1.34 -8.21
C VAL A 24 10.21 -0.28 -7.16
N LEU A 25 10.33 0.98 -7.59
CA LEU A 25 10.46 2.11 -6.69
C LEU A 25 9.25 2.18 -5.76
N VAL A 26 9.51 2.12 -4.46
CA VAL A 26 8.51 2.44 -3.45
C VAL A 26 8.50 3.95 -3.39
N ASP A 27 7.57 4.53 -4.13
CA ASP A 27 7.33 5.95 -4.04
C ASP A 27 6.84 6.26 -2.63
N THR A 28 7.68 6.91 -1.84
CA THR A 28 7.37 7.28 -0.45
C THR A 28 6.23 8.29 -0.35
N ALA A 29 5.75 8.86 -1.47
CA ALA A 29 4.54 9.67 -1.54
C ALA A 29 3.31 8.85 -2.00
N ASN A 30 3.49 7.62 -2.47
CA ASN A 30 2.42 6.72 -2.88
C ASN A 30 2.24 5.62 -1.82
N SER A 31 1.64 6.06 -0.72
CA SER A 31 0.88 5.31 0.27
C SER A 31 0.86 3.79 0.10
N ALA A 32 1.46 3.09 1.07
CA ALA A 32 1.46 1.63 1.19
C ALA A 32 0.08 0.97 0.95
N ALA A 33 -0.99 1.73 1.19
CA ALA A 33 -2.37 1.44 0.85
C ALA A 33 -2.61 1.04 -0.61
N THR A 34 -2.01 1.75 -1.57
CA THR A 34 -2.18 1.53 -3.01
C THR A 34 -1.66 0.16 -3.44
N ASP A 35 -0.65 -0.31 -2.73
CA ASP A 35 0.02 -1.57 -2.98
C ASP A 35 -0.72 -2.76 -2.33
N MET A 36 -1.42 -2.51 -1.21
CA MET A 36 -2.31 -3.50 -0.60
C MET A 36 -3.42 -3.95 -1.57
N THR A 37 -3.75 -5.24 -1.51
CA THR A 37 -4.88 -5.76 -2.27
C THR A 37 -6.19 -5.31 -1.66
N VAL A 38 -7.28 -5.35 -2.42
CA VAL A 38 -8.62 -5.02 -1.93
C VAL A 38 -8.99 -5.85 -0.70
N ALA A 39 -8.56 -7.12 -0.64
CA ALA A 39 -8.79 -8.00 0.51
C ALA A 39 -8.04 -7.51 1.75
N GLU A 40 -6.75 -7.18 1.61
CA GLU A 40 -5.93 -6.66 2.71
C GLU A 40 -6.47 -5.31 3.23
N LEU A 41 -6.84 -4.39 2.34
CA LEU A 41 -7.45 -3.11 2.71
C LEU A 41 -8.75 -3.32 3.50
N LYS A 42 -9.61 -4.23 3.02
CA LYS A 42 -10.88 -4.57 3.68
C LYS A 42 -10.66 -5.17 5.07
N SER A 43 -9.78 -6.16 5.18
CA SER A 43 -9.45 -6.76 6.48
C SER A 43 -8.87 -5.73 7.46
N THR A 44 -8.00 -4.84 6.97
CA THR A 44 -7.39 -3.82 7.84
C THR A 44 -8.41 -2.76 8.27
N LEU A 45 -9.33 -2.38 7.39
CA LEU A 45 -10.44 -1.48 7.73
C LEU A 45 -11.40 -2.11 8.75
N GLU A 46 -11.73 -3.40 8.59
CA GLU A 46 -12.56 -4.13 9.57
C GLU A 46 -11.86 -4.26 10.93
N ASP A 47 -10.54 -4.51 10.95
CA ASP A 47 -9.74 -4.57 12.17
C ASP A 47 -9.70 -3.21 12.91
N MET A 48 -9.61 -2.10 12.15
CA MET A 48 -9.73 -0.74 12.69
C MET A 48 -11.17 -0.37 13.10
N GLY A 49 -12.16 -1.24 12.88
CA GLY A 49 -13.57 -0.96 13.17
C GLY A 49 -14.18 0.11 12.24
N VAL A 50 -13.62 0.26 11.04
CA VAL A 50 -14.05 1.23 10.05
C VAL A 50 -15.08 0.61 9.12
N ASP A 51 -16.31 1.10 9.17
CA ASP A 51 -17.37 0.69 8.25
C ASP A 51 -17.14 1.24 6.84
N TYR A 52 -17.23 0.37 5.85
CA TYR A 52 -17.08 0.71 4.44
C TYR A 52 -18.13 -0.01 3.59
N GLU A 53 -18.59 0.66 2.53
CA GLU A 53 -19.53 0.09 1.57
C GLU A 53 -18.88 -1.09 0.82
N ARG A 54 -19.53 -2.27 0.82
CA ARG A 54 -18.99 -3.50 0.20
C ARG A 54 -18.75 -3.37 -1.31
N GLY A 55 -19.36 -2.37 -1.95
CA GLY A 55 -19.19 -2.02 -3.36
C GLY A 55 -18.11 -0.97 -3.67
N LEU A 56 -17.33 -0.52 -2.68
CA LEU A 56 -16.26 0.45 -2.92
C LEU A 56 -15.20 -0.08 -3.88
N LYS A 57 -14.73 0.81 -4.76
CA LYS A 57 -13.60 0.55 -5.65
C LYS A 57 -12.30 0.51 -4.85
N LYS A 58 -11.27 -0.16 -5.37
CA LYS A 58 -9.93 -0.23 -4.74
C LYS A 58 -9.42 1.17 -4.36
N SER A 59 -9.53 2.14 -5.27
CA SER A 59 -9.10 3.52 -5.03
C SER A 59 -9.84 4.17 -3.85
N GLU A 60 -11.14 3.92 -3.71
CA GLU A 60 -11.92 4.47 -2.60
C GLU A 60 -11.53 3.82 -1.27
N LEU A 61 -11.31 2.50 -1.27
CA LEU A 61 -10.82 1.76 -0.09
C LEU A 61 -9.43 2.23 0.33
N VAL A 62 -8.56 2.54 -0.64
CA VAL A 62 -7.23 3.11 -0.40
C VAL A 62 -7.37 4.46 0.30
N THR A 63 -8.15 5.39 -0.26
CA THR A 63 -8.39 6.72 0.32
C THR A 63 -8.94 6.60 1.74
N LEU A 64 -9.90 5.71 1.96
CA LEU A 64 -10.53 5.50 3.25
C LEU A 64 -9.53 4.94 4.27
N TYR A 65 -8.73 3.96 3.86
CA TYR A 65 -7.67 3.38 4.70
C TYR A 65 -6.55 4.36 5.05
N GLU A 66 -6.19 5.27 4.14
CA GLU A 66 -5.25 6.35 4.43
C GLU A 66 -5.84 7.37 5.41
N ALA A 67 -7.06 7.83 5.15
CA ALA A 67 -7.77 8.77 6.03
C ALA A 67 -7.95 8.21 7.44
N SER A 68 -8.21 6.91 7.59
CA SER A 68 -8.32 6.24 8.89
C SER A 68 -6.98 6.09 9.62
N ARG A 69 -5.84 6.14 8.92
CA ARG A 69 -4.50 6.02 9.52
C ARG A 69 -3.92 7.36 10.01
N GLU A 70 -4.46 8.46 9.52
CA GLU A 70 -4.04 9.82 9.88
C GLU A 70 -4.86 10.43 11.05
N LEU A 71 -5.88 9.72 11.52
CA LEU A 71 -6.74 10.05 12.68
C LEU A 71 -6.18 9.47 13.99
#